data_AF-A0A141RMZ7-F1
#
_entry.id   AF-A0A141RMZ7-F1
#
_cell.length_a   1.000
_cell.length_b   1.000
_cell.length_c   1.000
_cell.angle_alpha   90.00
_cell.angle_beta   90.00
_cell.angle_gamma   90.00
#
_symmetry.space_group_name_H-M   'P 1'
#
loop_
_entity.id
_entity.type
_entity.pdbx_description
1 polymer ?
#
loop_
_entity_poly.entity_id
_entity_poly.type
_entity_poly.pdbx_seq_one_letter_code
_entity_poly.pdbx_strand_id
1 'polypeptide(L)'
;KLIVGGVICASYLLTSVLSMASDNINSNTIHFDKGSNGTIIKSTVTGDDVNDYTLEAKAGQMMHIGMNSQWPHPFFNVITPDNHAIFNGSMSGDIFEQRLGVSGKYTVRV
;
A
#
# COMPACT_ATOMS: atom_id res chain seq x y z
N LYS A 1 70.04 -8.74 2.73
CA LYS A 1 69.16 -9.37 1.71
C LYS A 1 67.73 -8.90 2.00
N LEU A 2 67.17 -8.17 1.04
CA LEU A 2 65.90 -7.45 1.08
C LEU A 2 64.77 -8.44 0.73
N ILE A 3 63.69 -8.48 1.51
CA ILE A 3 62.38 -8.95 1.02
C ILE A 3 61.36 -7.92 1.51
N VAL A 4 61.00 -7.01 0.59
CA VAL A 4 59.86 -6.10 0.74
C VAL A 4 58.61 -6.92 0.46
N GLY A 5 57.89 -7.30 1.52
CA GLY A 5 56.56 -7.90 1.42
C GLY A 5 55.54 -6.77 1.25
N GLY A 6 55.02 -6.60 0.05
CA GLY A 6 53.97 -5.64 -0.25
C GLY A 6 52.68 -6.00 0.50
N VAL A 7 52.30 -5.18 1.46
CA VAL A 7 50.94 -5.20 2.03
C VAL A 7 50.12 -4.22 1.21
N ILE A 8 49.39 -4.74 0.24
CA ILE A 8 48.31 -4.01 -0.41
C ILE A 8 47.18 -3.95 0.63
N CYS A 9 47.11 -2.85 1.38
CA CYS A 9 45.91 -2.48 2.13
C CYS A 9 44.83 -2.13 1.11
N ALA A 10 44.16 -3.17 0.59
CA ALA A 10 42.93 -3.01 -0.16
C ALA A 10 41.88 -2.46 0.82
N SER A 11 41.60 -1.17 0.69
CA SER A 11 40.49 -0.51 1.36
C SER A 11 39.19 -1.28 1.06
N TYR A 12 38.68 -2.01 2.04
CA TYR A 12 37.31 -2.52 2.00
C TYR A 12 36.37 -1.31 2.12
N LEU A 13 35.97 -0.76 0.98
CA LEU A 13 34.76 0.04 0.89
C LEU A 13 33.60 -0.92 1.20
N LEU A 14 33.16 -0.93 2.45
CA LEU A 14 31.83 -1.42 2.83
C LEU A 14 30.81 -0.52 2.15
N THR A 15 30.48 -0.83 0.90
CA THR A 15 29.29 -0.27 0.26
C THR A 15 28.10 -0.88 1.00
N SER A 16 27.54 -0.13 1.94
CA SER A 16 26.23 -0.43 2.49
C SER A 16 25.27 -0.52 1.32
N VAL A 17 24.84 -1.74 0.99
CA VAL A 17 23.71 -1.97 0.10
C VAL A 17 22.51 -1.30 0.77
N LEU A 18 22.12 -0.13 0.27
CA LEU A 18 20.77 0.35 0.51
C LEU A 18 19.87 -0.67 -0.17
N SER A 19 19.28 -1.58 0.61
CA SER A 19 18.16 -2.38 0.16
C SER A 19 17.02 -1.40 -0.10
N MET A 20 16.86 -0.99 -1.35
CA MET A 20 15.70 -0.22 -1.75
C MET A 20 14.56 -1.22 -1.82
N ALA A 21 13.79 -1.34 -0.74
CA ALA A 21 12.51 -2.03 -0.78
C ALA A 21 11.66 -1.30 -1.82
N SER A 22 11.56 -1.87 -3.01
CA SER A 22 10.63 -1.42 -4.03
C SER A 22 9.32 -2.11 -3.70
N ASP A 23 8.43 -1.42 -2.98
CA ASP A 23 7.07 -1.89 -2.81
C ASP A 23 6.51 -2.23 -4.20
N ASN A 24 6.17 -3.49 -4.42
CA ASN A 24 5.56 -3.90 -5.67
C ASN A 24 4.08 -3.49 -5.60
N ILE A 25 3.80 -2.26 -6.04
CA ILE A 25 2.45 -1.70 -6.00
C ILE A 25 1.66 -2.23 -7.20
N ASN A 26 0.72 -3.12 -6.92
CA ASN A 26 -0.24 -3.62 -7.89
C ASN A 26 -1.49 -2.73 -7.85
N SER A 27 -1.65 -1.86 -8.85
CA SER A 27 -2.78 -0.94 -8.96
C SER A 27 -3.97 -1.58 -9.70
N ASN A 28 -5.16 -1.49 -9.10
CA ASN A 28 -6.40 -2.11 -9.55
C ASN A 28 -7.52 -1.06 -9.60
N THR A 29 -7.95 -0.66 -10.79
CA THR A 29 -9.08 0.26 -10.93
C THR A 29 -10.40 -0.48 -10.70
N ILE A 30 -11.22 0.01 -9.78
CA ILE A 30 -12.51 -0.57 -9.43
C ILE A 30 -13.63 0.12 -10.20
N HIS A 31 -14.45 -0.71 -10.84
CA HIS A 31 -15.72 -0.33 -11.40
C HIS A 31 -16.80 -1.21 -10.81
N PHE A 32 -17.93 -0.60 -10.47
CA PHE A 32 -19.11 -1.32 -10.03
C PHE A 32 -19.94 -1.77 -11.22
N ASP A 33 -20.61 -2.92 -11.06
CA ASP A 33 -21.57 -3.40 -12.05
C ASP A 33 -22.70 -2.38 -12.23
N LYS A 34 -23.28 -2.35 -13.43
CA LYS A 34 -24.35 -1.42 -13.75
C LYS A 34 -25.52 -1.60 -12.78
N GLY A 35 -25.85 -0.54 -12.05
CA GLY A 35 -26.95 -0.52 -11.08
C GLY A 35 -26.56 -0.97 -9.67
N SER A 36 -25.30 -1.37 -9.43
CA SER A 36 -24.79 -1.62 -8.08
C SER A 36 -24.09 -0.37 -7.51
N ASN A 37 -23.89 -0.39 -6.19
CA ASN A 37 -23.18 0.65 -5.43
C ASN A 37 -21.94 0.09 -4.72
N GLY A 38 -21.50 -1.11 -5.09
CA GLY A 38 -20.41 -1.81 -4.43
C GLY A 38 -19.98 -3.07 -5.20
N THR A 39 -18.87 -3.65 -4.74
CA THR A 39 -18.34 -4.93 -5.22
C THR A 39 -17.58 -5.63 -4.08
N ILE A 40 -17.27 -6.92 -4.26
CA ILE A 40 -16.40 -7.69 -3.37
C ILE A 40 -15.13 -8.04 -4.13
N ILE A 41 -13.99 -7.71 -3.54
CA ILE A 41 -12.67 -8.00 -4.09
C ILE A 41 -12.07 -9.16 -3.30
N LYS A 42 -11.59 -10.18 -4.00
CA LYS A 42 -10.80 -11.28 -3.42
C LYS A 42 -9.38 -11.16 -3.92
N SER A 43 -8.44 -11.05 -3.01
CA SER A 43 -7.02 -10.91 -3.34
C SER A 43 -6.14 -11.53 -2.25
N THR A 44 -4.86 -11.69 -2.59
CA THR A 44 -3.81 -12.12 -1.69
C THR A 44 -2.69 -11.09 -1.76
N VAL A 45 -2.11 -10.75 -0.61
CA VAL A 45 -0.93 -9.91 -0.48
C VAL A 45 0.12 -10.73 0.29
N THR A 46 1.37 -10.71 -0.15
CA THR A 46 2.46 -11.50 0.44
C THR A 46 3.71 -10.66 0.68
N GLY A 47 4.37 -10.84 1.82
CA GLY A 47 5.61 -10.12 2.12
C GLY A 47 5.42 -8.60 2.07
N ASP A 48 6.21 -7.94 1.23
CA ASP A 48 6.21 -6.49 1.03
C ASP A 48 5.35 -6.04 -0.18
N ASP A 49 4.52 -6.93 -0.72
CA ASP A 49 3.58 -6.58 -1.80
C ASP A 49 2.54 -5.58 -1.29
N VAL A 50 2.08 -4.70 -2.20
CA VAL A 50 1.03 -3.73 -1.91
C VAL A 50 -0.02 -3.79 -3.00
N ASN A 51 -1.30 -3.82 -2.61
CA ASN A 51 -2.41 -3.70 -3.55
C ASN A 51 -3.13 -2.36 -3.38
N ASP A 52 -3.14 -1.56 -4.43
CA ASP A 52 -3.92 -0.32 -4.49
C ASP A 52 -5.22 -0.57 -5.27
N TYR A 53 -6.36 -0.34 -4.62
CA TYR A 53 -7.68 -0.37 -5.27
C TYR A 53 -8.20 1.04 -5.44
N THR A 54 -8.28 1.53 -6.66
CA THR A 54 -8.69 2.92 -6.92
C THR A 54 -10.14 3.01 -7.37
N LEU A 55 -10.92 3.89 -6.75
CA LEU A 55 -12.33 4.13 -7.06
C LEU A 55 -12.58 5.62 -7.27
N GLU A 56 -13.18 5.98 -8.41
CA GLU A 56 -13.72 7.32 -8.64
C GLU A 56 -14.99 7.50 -7.81
N ALA A 57 -14.98 8.49 -6.92
CA ALA A 57 -16.11 8.81 -6.06
C ALA A 57 -16.37 10.33 -6.04
N LYS A 58 -17.57 10.71 -5.61
CA LYS A 58 -18.03 12.10 -5.54
C LYS A 58 -18.20 12.53 -4.09
N ALA A 59 -17.90 13.78 -3.82
CA ALA A 59 -18.22 14.42 -2.54
C ALA A 59 -19.71 14.21 -2.20
N GLY A 60 -19.99 13.94 -0.92
CA GLY A 60 -21.33 13.66 -0.40
C GLY A 60 -21.77 12.20 -0.49
N GLN A 61 -21.09 11.35 -1.28
CA GLN A 61 -21.34 9.90 -1.25
C GLN A 61 -20.92 9.30 0.09
N MET A 62 -21.64 8.26 0.54
CA MET A 62 -21.17 7.42 1.63
C MET A 62 -20.26 6.34 1.05
N MET A 63 -19.05 6.21 1.58
CA MET A 63 -18.14 5.12 1.25
C MET A 63 -18.08 4.17 2.45
N HIS A 64 -18.36 2.90 2.20
CA HIS A 64 -18.26 1.82 3.18
C HIS A 64 -17.26 0.78 2.65
N ILE A 65 -16.23 0.48 3.43
CA ILE A 65 -15.20 -0.51 3.13
C ILE A 65 -15.05 -1.40 4.35
N GLY A 66 -15.13 -2.71 4.14
CA GLY A 66 -14.84 -3.71 5.15
C GLY A 66 -13.79 -4.69 4.64
N MET A 67 -12.83 -5.02 5.49
CA MET A 67 -11.87 -6.09 5.25
C MET A 67 -12.23 -7.30 6.10
N ASN A 68 -12.23 -8.48 5.48
CA ASN A 68 -12.36 -9.75 6.18
C ASN A 68 -11.21 -10.65 5.75
N SER A 69 -10.32 -10.98 6.69
CA SER A 69 -9.15 -11.81 6.46
C SER A 69 -8.82 -12.64 7.71
N GLN A 70 -8.18 -13.79 7.49
CA GLN A 70 -7.77 -14.70 8.58
C GLN A 70 -6.38 -14.32 9.09
N TRP A 71 -6.12 -14.57 10.38
CA TRP A 71 -4.80 -14.32 10.97
C TRP A 71 -3.71 -15.23 10.39
N PRO A 72 -2.48 -14.71 10.14
CA PRO A 72 -2.12 -13.28 10.13
C PRO A 72 -2.75 -12.53 8.94
N HIS A 73 -3.31 -11.35 9.21
CA HIS A 73 -4.03 -10.56 8.20
C HIS A 73 -3.33 -9.24 7.85
N PRO A 74 -3.52 -8.71 6.63
CA PRO A 74 -3.10 -7.35 6.29
C PRO A 74 -4.06 -6.32 6.90
N PHE A 75 -3.66 -5.05 6.85
CA PHE A 75 -4.51 -3.90 7.17
C PHE A 75 -4.75 -3.09 5.91
N PHE A 76 -5.77 -2.23 5.90
CA PHE A 76 -5.94 -1.27 4.81
C PHE A 76 -5.92 0.18 5.27
N ASN A 77 -5.52 1.06 4.36
CA ASN A 77 -5.64 2.50 4.49
C ASN A 77 -6.60 3.02 3.42
N VAL A 78 -7.33 4.11 3.73
CA VAL A 78 -8.10 4.86 2.74
C VAL A 78 -7.40 6.18 2.50
N ILE A 79 -7.02 6.42 1.25
CA ILE A 79 -6.23 7.57 0.80
C ILE A 79 -7.08 8.42 -0.14
N THR A 80 -7.11 9.72 0.11
CA THR A 80 -7.87 10.71 -0.66
C THR A 80 -7.21 11.05 -2.00
N PRO A 81 -7.92 11.75 -2.91
CA PRO A 81 -7.36 12.19 -4.19
C PRO A 81 -6.14 13.11 -4.09
N ASP A 82 -5.96 13.83 -2.96
CA ASP A 82 -4.80 14.66 -2.65
C ASP A 82 -3.72 13.91 -1.85
N ASN A 83 -3.79 12.58 -1.81
CA ASN A 83 -2.80 11.68 -1.21
C ASN A 83 -2.67 11.76 0.32
N HIS A 84 -3.77 12.06 1.02
CA HIS A 84 -3.84 12.00 2.48
C HIS A 84 -4.55 10.72 2.96
N ALA A 85 -3.97 10.02 3.93
CA ALA A 85 -4.63 8.89 4.58
C ALA A 85 -5.71 9.40 5.56
N ILE A 86 -6.97 9.06 5.29
CA ILE A 86 -8.13 9.39 6.14
C ILE A 86 -8.59 8.20 6.99
N PHE A 87 -7.99 7.03 6.77
CA PHE A 87 -8.20 5.83 7.57
C PHE A 87 -6.90 5.04 7.63
N ASN A 88 -6.60 4.53 8.83
CA ASN A 88 -5.50 3.59 9.07
C ASN A 88 -6.03 2.36 9.81
N GLY A 89 -6.10 1.24 9.10
CA GLY A 89 -6.70 0.00 9.62
C GLY A 89 -5.89 -0.63 10.76
N SER A 90 -4.57 -0.45 10.79
CA SER A 90 -3.75 -0.95 11.91
C SER A 90 -4.07 -0.27 13.24
N MET A 91 -4.66 0.93 13.20
CA MET A 91 -5.06 1.70 14.38
C MET A 91 -6.58 1.69 14.60
N SER A 92 -7.36 1.58 13.54
CA SER A 92 -8.81 1.86 13.55
C SER A 92 -9.67 0.60 13.35
N GLY A 93 -9.08 -0.55 13.04
CA GLY A 93 -9.77 -1.81 12.77
C GLY A 93 -10.09 -2.03 11.29
N ASP A 94 -11.04 -2.91 11.02
CA ASP A 94 -11.25 -3.46 9.67
C ASP A 94 -12.44 -2.85 8.90
N ILE A 95 -13.03 -1.76 9.41
CA ILE A 95 -14.20 -1.10 8.81
C ILE A 95 -13.97 0.41 8.71
N PHE A 96 -14.17 0.95 7.51
CA PHE A 96 -14.25 2.38 7.24
C PHE A 96 -15.64 2.71 6.71
N GLU A 97 -16.31 3.68 7.33
CA GLU A 97 -17.58 4.23 6.86
C GLU A 97 -17.60 5.73 7.04
N GLN A 98 -17.54 6.50 5.95
CA GLN A 98 -17.59 7.95 6.01
C GLN A 98 -18.28 8.57 4.78
N ARG A 99 -18.88 9.74 5.00
CA ARG A 99 -19.34 10.61 3.92
C ARG A 99 -18.14 11.37 3.35
N LEU A 100 -17.92 11.26 2.05
CA LEU A 100 -16.75 11.83 1.38
C LEU A 100 -16.83 13.35 1.31
N GLY A 101 -15.75 14.02 1.72
CA GLY A 101 -15.64 15.48 1.66
C GLY A 101 -15.25 16.02 0.28
N VAL A 102 -14.58 15.21 -0.54
CA VAL A 102 -14.06 15.63 -1.85
C VAL A 102 -14.37 14.60 -2.93
N SER A 103 -14.48 15.07 -4.18
CA SER A 103 -14.63 14.21 -5.36
C SER A 103 -13.26 13.84 -5.92
N GLY A 104 -13.16 12.67 -6.54
CA GLY A 104 -11.99 12.21 -7.26
C GLY A 104 -11.68 10.74 -6.97
N LYS A 105 -10.46 10.35 -7.34
CA LYS A 105 -9.96 9.00 -7.19
C LYS A 105 -9.46 8.75 -5.77
N TYR A 106 -10.18 7.91 -5.02
CA TYR A 106 -9.72 7.39 -3.74
C TYR A 106 -8.93 6.11 -3.95
N THR A 107 -8.02 5.80 -3.03
CA THR A 107 -7.25 4.56 -3.03
C THR A 107 -7.47 3.80 -1.72
N VAL A 108 -7.85 2.54 -1.83
CA VAL A 108 -7.78 1.58 -0.72
C VAL A 108 -6.49 0.80 -0.88
N ARG A 109 -5.53 1.07 0.00
CA ARG A 109 -4.22 0.40 -0.01
C ARG A 109 -4.24 -0.74 1.01
N VAL A 110 -3.92 -1.95 0.58
CA VAL A 110 -3.78 -3.16 1.41
C VAL A 110 -2.35 -3.63 1.39
#